data_AF-A0A173L2P5-F1
#
_entry.id   AF-A0A173L2P5-F1
#
_cell.length_a   1.000
_cell.length_b   1.000
_cell.length_c   1.000
_cell.angle_alpha   90.00
_cell.angle_beta   90.00
_cell.angle_gamma   90.00
#
_symmetry.space_group_name_H-M   'P 1'
#
loop_
_entity.id
_entity.type
_entity.pdbx_description
1 polymer ?
#
loop_
_entity_poly.entity_id
_entity_poly.type
_entity_poly.pdbx_seq_one_letter_code
_entity_poly.pdbx_strand_id
1 'polypeptide(L)'
;MNALNADYLFVFILAAFVGFQLIKKVSPLLHSPLMSLTNAIAAVVIVGAITITGEEGATPLAKTLGCVAVFCATVNLVSGFMITDRMLKMFKPRGK
;
A
#
# COMPACT_ATOMS: atom_id res chain seq x y z
N MET A 1 26.39 -15.93 0.59
CA MET A 1 25.27 -15.43 -0.23
C MET A 1 24.07 -16.32 0.05
N ASN A 2 23.44 -16.05 1.19
CA ASN A 2 22.82 -17.06 2.04
C ASN A 2 21.31 -17.17 1.80
N ALA A 3 20.71 -18.30 2.20
CA ALA A 3 19.30 -18.68 2.02
C ALA A 3 18.25 -17.54 2.10
N LEU A 4 18.47 -16.53 2.96
CA LEU A 4 17.67 -15.30 3.05
C LEU A 4 17.31 -14.65 1.69
N ASN A 5 18.26 -14.58 0.75
CA ASN A 5 17.98 -13.96 -0.56
C ASN A 5 17.05 -14.83 -1.44
N ALA A 6 17.14 -16.16 -1.31
CA ALA A 6 16.29 -17.08 -2.05
C ALA A 6 14.86 -17.08 -1.47
N ASP A 7 14.73 -16.97 -0.15
CA ASP A 7 13.43 -16.92 0.54
C ASP A 7 12.62 -15.68 0.13
N TYR A 8 13.23 -14.50 0.10
CA TYR A 8 12.55 -13.28 -0.34
C TYR A 8 12.15 -13.32 -1.82
N LEU A 9 12.98 -13.90 -2.69
CA LEU A 9 12.63 -14.10 -4.10
C LEU A 9 11.45 -15.06 -4.25
N PHE A 10 11.42 -16.14 -3.47
CA PHE A 10 10.32 -17.09 -3.46
C PHE A 10 9.02 -16.43 -3.01
N VAL A 11 9.05 -15.66 -1.91
CA VAL A 11 7.90 -14.87 -1.43
C VAL A 11 7.46 -13.85 -2.47
N PHE A 12 8.39 -13.13 -3.10
CA PHE A 12 8.07 -12.15 -4.14
C PHE A 12 7.33 -12.76 -5.32
N ILE A 13 7.84 -13.89 -5.85
CA ILE A 13 7.23 -14.59 -6.99
C ILE A 13 5.83 -15.12 -6.61
N LEU A 14 5.70 -15.77 -5.45
CA LEU A 14 4.40 -16.28 -5.00
C LEU A 14 3.40 -15.16 -4.73
N ALA A 15 3.81 -14.06 -4.10
CA ALA A 15 2.95 -12.90 -3.85
C ALA A 15 2.46 -12.27 -5.16
N ALA A 16 3.32 -12.14 -6.18
CA ALA A 16 2.92 -11.65 -7.50
C ALA A 16 1.87 -12.56 -8.15
N PHE A 17 2.06 -13.88 -8.09
CA PHE A 17 1.10 -14.85 -8.62
C PHE A 17 -0.25 -14.79 -7.88
N VAL A 18 -0.22 -14.71 -6.54
CA VAL A 18 -1.42 -14.55 -5.71
C VAL A 18 -2.14 -13.26 -6.07
N GLY A 19 -1.43 -12.13 -6.19
CA GLY A 19 -2.02 -10.84 -6.58
C GLY A 19 -2.72 -10.91 -7.94
N PHE A 20 -2.10 -11.54 -8.94
CA PHE A 20 -2.70 -11.76 -10.26
C PHE A 20 -4.00 -12.58 -10.17
N GLN A 21 -3.99 -13.70 -9.42
CA GLN A 21 -5.17 -14.55 -9.29
C GLN A 21 -6.31 -13.91 -8.51
N LEU A 22 -6.00 -13.04 -7.54
CA LEU A 22 -7.01 -12.29 -6.78
C LEU A 22 -7.72 -11.26 -7.67
N ILE A 23 -6.98 -10.48 -8.46
CA ILE A 23 -7.56 -9.42 -9.31
C ILE A 23 -8.45 -10.03 -10.40
N LYS A 24 -8.08 -11.17 -10.98
CA LYS A 24 -8.88 -11.86 -12.01
C LYS A 24 -10.27 -12.28 -11.56
N LYS A 25 -10.50 -12.45 -10.26
CA LYS A 25 -11.78 -12.90 -9.69
C LYS A 25 -12.68 -11.75 -9.23
N VAL A 26 -12.27 -10.51 -9.41
CA VAL A 26 -13.08 -9.35 -8.99
C VAL A 26 -14.24 -9.11 -9.97
N SER A 27 -15.40 -8.71 -9.45
CA SER A 27 -16.53 -8.31 -10.30
C SER A 27 -16.19 -7.06 -11.12
N PRO A 28 -16.61 -6.96 -12.41
CA PRO A 28 -16.33 -5.79 -13.23
C PRO A 28 -16.77 -4.45 -12.63
N LEU A 29 -17.83 -4.47 -11.83
CA LEU A 29 -18.36 -3.29 -11.14
C LEU A 29 -17.40 -2.73 -10.08
N LEU A 30 -16.46 -3.55 -9.61
CA LEU A 30 -15.52 -3.19 -8.55
C LEU A 30 -14.14 -2.75 -9.08
N HIS A 31 -13.91 -2.67 -10.39
CA HIS A 31 -12.60 -2.25 -10.91
C HIS A 31 -12.17 -0.86 -10.46
N SER A 32 -13.08 0.13 -10.46
CA SER A 32 -12.76 1.49 -9.98
C SER A 32 -12.54 1.56 -8.46
N PRO A 33 -13.40 0.94 -7.61
CA PRO A 33 -13.09 0.77 -6.19
C PRO A 33 -11.77 0.04 -5.92
N LEU A 34 -11.48 -1.02 -6.69
CA LEU A 34 -10.26 -1.80 -6.57
C LEU A 34 -9.03 -0.96 -6.92
N MET A 35 -9.11 -0.13 -7.98
CA MET A 35 -8.04 0.80 -8.36
C MET A 35 -7.72 1.80 -7.23
N SER A 36 -8.76 2.34 -6.59
CA SER A 36 -8.58 3.24 -5.44
C SER A 36 -7.96 2.50 -4.24
N LEU A 37 -8.39 1.27 -3.98
CA LEU A 37 -7.88 0.47 -2.88
C LEU A 37 -6.41 0.08 -3.06
N THR A 38 -6.00 -0.33 -4.27
CA THR A 38 -4.59 -0.67 -4.53
C THR A 38 -3.68 0.54 -4.43
N ASN A 39 -4.17 1.74 -4.77
CA ASN A 39 -3.46 2.99 -4.51
C ASN A 39 -3.27 3.25 -3.00
N ALA A 40 -4.30 3.00 -2.18
CA ALA A 40 -4.18 3.12 -0.72
C ALA A 40 -3.18 2.12 -0.12
N ILE A 41 -3.17 0.88 -0.62
CA ILE A 41 -2.25 -0.18 -0.16
C ILE A 41 -0.79 0.15 -0.53
N ALA A 42 -0.55 0.82 -1.66
CA ALA A 42 0.80 1.25 -2.06
C ALA A 42 1.46 2.19 -1.03
N ALA A 43 0.68 2.81 -0.13
CA ALA A 43 1.21 3.60 0.97
C ALA A 43 2.01 2.80 2.02
N VAL A 44 2.15 1.47 1.88
CA VAL A 44 3.06 0.62 2.67
C VAL A 44 4.51 1.13 2.67
N VAL A 45 4.90 1.95 1.69
CA VAL A 45 6.17 2.69 1.68
C VAL A 45 6.44 3.49 2.96
N ILE A 46 5.40 3.83 3.73
CA ILE A 46 5.51 4.44 5.06
C ILE A 46 6.41 3.64 6.01
N VAL A 47 6.42 2.31 5.92
CA VAL A 47 7.26 1.44 6.75
C VAL A 47 8.73 1.72 6.47
N GLY A 48 9.12 1.79 5.19
CA GLY A 48 10.48 2.13 4.79
C GLY A 48 10.87 3.55 5.21
N ALA A 49 9.96 4.52 5.06
CA ALA A 49 10.19 5.90 5.46
C ALA A 49 10.44 6.02 6.97
N ILE A 50 9.64 5.34 7.81
CA ILE A 50 9.83 5.32 9.26
C ILE A 50 11.18 4.69 9.63
N THR A 51 11.53 3.55 9.02
CA THR A 51 12.80 2.86 9.30
C THR A 51 14.01 3.74 8.99
N ILE A 52 14.04 4.41 7.83
CA ILE A 52 15.15 5.28 7.43
C ILE A 52 15.20 6.54 8.31
N THR A 53 14.04 7.11 8.66
CA THR A 53 13.98 8.32 9.49
C THR A 53 14.43 8.06 10.92
N GLY A 54 14.10 6.87 11.45
CA GLY A 54 14.42 6.43 12.81
C GLY A 54 15.81 5.81 12.97
N GLU A 55 16.57 5.67 11.88
CA GLU A 55 17.89 5.05 11.92
C GLU A 55 18.91 5.89 12.73
N GLU A 56 19.65 5.23 13.61
CA GLU A 56 20.73 5.86 14.36
C GLU A 56 21.83 6.34 13.39
N GLY A 57 22.22 7.61 13.49
CA GLY A 57 23.20 8.21 12.58
C GLY A 57 22.62 8.77 11.27
N ALA A 58 21.29 8.74 11.08
CA ALA A 58 20.66 9.38 9.93
C ALA A 58 21.03 10.87 9.85
N THR A 59 21.51 11.29 8.66
CA THR A 59 21.90 12.68 8.41
C THR A 59 20.70 13.62 8.58
N PRO A 60 20.92 14.92 8.89
CA PRO A 60 19.82 15.88 8.98
C PRO A 60 18.93 15.92 7.73
N LEU A 61 19.53 15.74 6.55
CA LEU A 61 18.83 15.67 5.27
C LEU A 61 17.99 14.39 5.12
N ALA A 62 18.51 13.23 5.55
CA ALA A 62 17.74 11.99 5.56
C ALA A 62 16.52 12.09 6.48
N LYS A 63 16.68 12.71 7.67
CA LYS A 63 15.58 12.91 8.62
C LYS A 63 14.50 13.85 8.09
N THR A 64 14.86 14.95 7.43
CA THR A 64 13.88 15.88 6.86
C THR A 64 13.12 15.26 5.70
N LEU A 65 13.82 14.61 4.75
CA LEU A 65 13.19 13.91 3.64
C LEU A 65 12.32 12.74 4.13
N GLY A 66 12.79 12.00 5.13
CA GLY A 66 12.06 10.92 5.76
C GLY A 66 10.76 11.40 6.42
N CYS A 67 10.80 12.53 7.15
CA CYS A 67 9.60 13.16 7.71
C CYS A 67 8.58 13.53 6.62
N VAL A 68 9.03 14.15 5.52
CA VAL A 68 8.17 14.47 4.37
C VAL A 68 7.61 13.20 3.73
N ALA A 69 8.43 12.15 3.59
CA ALA A 69 7.99 10.88 3.04
C ALA A 69 6.91 10.21 3.91
N VAL A 70 7.07 10.21 5.24
CA VAL A 70 6.05 9.71 6.18
C VAL A 70 4.76 10.51 6.06
N PHE A 71 4.83 11.84 6.00
CA PHE A 71 3.66 12.70 5.82
C PHE A 71 2.92 12.39 4.51
N CYS A 72 3.63 12.38 3.38
CA CYS A 72 3.05 12.09 2.07
C CYS A 72 2.45 10.67 2.00
N ALA A 73 3.14 9.66 2.55
CA ALA A 73 2.64 8.30 2.59
C ALA A 73 1.38 8.19 3.46
N THR A 74 1.33 8.88 4.60
CA THR A 74 0.15 8.93 5.47
C THR A 74 -1.04 9.56 4.75
N VAL A 75 -0.82 10.67 4.03
CA VAL A 75 -1.88 11.31 3.23
C VAL A 75 -2.41 10.36 2.16
N ASN A 76 -1.55 9.63 1.44
CA ASN A 76 -1.98 8.65 0.45
C ASN A 76 -2.78 7.50 1.09
N LEU A 77 -2.31 6.99 2.23
CA LEU A 77 -3.00 5.95 2.99
C LEU A 77 -4.41 6.40 3.38
N VAL A 78 -4.52 7.53 4.09
CA VAL A 78 -5.81 8.02 4.62
C VAL A 78 -6.77 8.40 3.48
N SER A 79 -6.31 9.18 2.50
CA SER A 79 -7.18 9.61 1.39
C SER A 79 -7.62 8.44 0.52
N GLY A 80 -6.75 7.47 0.25
CA GLY A 80 -7.06 6.28 -0.52
C GLY A 80 -8.14 5.42 0.16
N PHE A 81 -8.05 5.19 1.47
CA PHE A 81 -9.08 4.45 2.19
C PHE A 81 -10.40 5.22 2.30
N MET A 82 -10.35 6.55 2.51
CA MET A 82 -11.55 7.39 2.54
C MET A 82 -12.32 7.41 1.22
N ILE A 83 -11.60 7.50 0.08
CA ILE A 83 -12.23 7.48 -1.25
C ILE A 83 -12.81 6.10 -1.52
N THR A 84 -12.07 5.03 -1.21
CA THR A 84 -12.53 3.66 -1.39
C THR A 84 -13.80 3.38 -0.57
N ASP A 85 -13.86 3.81 0.69
CA ASP A 85 -15.06 3.68 1.53
C ASP A 85 -16.27 4.41 0.92
N ARG A 86 -16.08 5.64 0.40
CA ARG A 86 -17.15 6.37 -0.31
C ARG A 86 -17.64 5.62 -1.55
N MET A 87 -16.72 5.05 -2.34
CA MET A 87 -17.07 4.25 -3.52
C MET A 87 -17.85 2.98 -3.13
N LEU A 88 -17.40 2.27 -2.10
CA LEU A 88 -18.06 1.04 -1.64
C LEU A 88 -19.44 1.30 -1.02
N LYS A 89 -19.65 2.45 -0.38
CA LYS A 89 -20.96 2.88 0.12
C LYS A 89 -22.01 3.03 -0.99
N MET A 90 -21.61 3.27 -2.25
CA MET A 90 -22.53 3.37 -3.38
C MET A 90 -23.15 2.02 -3.78
N PHE A 91 -22.56 0.90 -3.36
CA PHE A 91 -23.10 -0.44 -3.57
C PHE A 91 -24.06 -0.90 -2.46
N LYS A 92 -24.21 -0.11 -1.39
CA LYS A 92 -25.18 -0.42 -0.34
C LYS A 92 -26.57 -0.03 -0.82
N PRO A 93 -27.57 -0.92 -0.71
CA PRO A 93 -28.95 -0.58 -1.05
C PRO A 93 -29.42 0.61 -0.21
N ARG A 94 -30.01 1.60 -0.87
CA ARG A 94 -30.50 2.83 -0.23
C ARG A 94 -31.82 2.51 0.47
N GLY A 95 -31.76 2.18 1.76
CA GLY A 95 -32.94 1.94 2.60
C GLY A 95 -33.07 0.53 3.18
N LYS A 96 -32.26 0.25 4.20
CA LYS A 96 -32.65 -0.29 5.51
C LYS A 96 -31.68 0.28 6.54
#